data_AF-C7RBL8-F1
#
_entry.id   AF-C7RBL8-F1
#
_cell.length_a   1.000
_cell.length_b   1.000
_cell.length_c   1.000
_cell.angle_alpha   90.00
_cell.angle_beta   90.00
_cell.angle_gamma   90.00
#
_symmetry.space_group_name_H-M   'P 1'
#
loop_
_entity.id
_entity.type
_entity.pdbx_description
1 polymer ?
#
loop_
_entity_poly.entity_id
_entity_poly.type
_entity_poly.pdbx_seq_one_letter_code
_entity_poly.pdbx_strand_id
1 'polypeptide(L)'
;MNNDIVEIMVPAIVFSTIAILAISLLLYKYKIKRLFLNTTQDSLQHNPDITPEVIREIANQVLRPSSDIKKGLLLIGFSAAILVGSFIADFPDNGNMDLNDLINGIAAFPGVMGIVFLLLAKFDKN
;
A
#
# COMPACT_ATOMS: atom_id res chain seq x y z
N MET A 1 -30.05 -3.41 18.74
CA MET A 1 -29.44 -3.32 17.39
C MET A 1 -29.34 -4.75 16.89
N ASN A 2 -29.89 -5.10 15.72
CA ASN A 2 -29.86 -6.49 15.23
C ASN A 2 -28.39 -6.93 15.14
N ASN A 3 -28.05 -8.06 15.76
CA ASN A 3 -26.68 -8.60 15.73
C ASN A 3 -26.20 -8.81 14.29
N ASP A 4 -27.11 -9.17 13.38
CA ASP A 4 -26.83 -9.35 11.95
C ASP A 4 -26.24 -8.10 11.27
N ILE A 5 -26.68 -6.90 11.66
CA ILE A 5 -26.18 -5.64 11.08
C ILE A 5 -24.74 -5.39 11.56
N VAL A 6 -24.46 -5.71 12.83
CA VAL A 6 -23.13 -5.53 13.42
C VAL A 6 -22.13 -6.49 12.78
N GLU A 7 -22.52 -7.75 12.57
CA GLU A 7 -21.69 -8.77 11.94
C GLU A 7 -21.29 -8.41 10.50
N ILE A 8 -22.16 -7.75 9.74
CA ILE A 8 -21.85 -7.31 8.37
C ILE A 8 -21.07 -5.98 8.36
N MET A 9 -21.42 -5.05 9.24
CA MET A 9 -20.78 -3.72 9.27
C MET A 9 -19.32 -3.78 9.68
N VAL A 10 -18.95 -4.65 10.62
CA VAL A 10 -17.58 -4.69 11.16
C VAL A 10 -16.55 -5.01 10.06
N PRO A 11 -16.67 -6.10 9.28
CA PRO A 11 -15.78 -6.35 8.15
C PRO A 11 -15.82 -5.25 7.09
N ALA A 12 -17.02 -4.75 6.75
CA ALA A 12 -17.19 -3.72 5.73
C ALA A 12 -16.43 -2.42 6.08
N ILE A 13 -16.46 -2.00 7.34
CA ILE A 13 -15.72 -0.83 7.83
C ILE A 13 -14.22 -1.07 7.69
N VAL A 14 -13.71 -2.24 8.12
CA VAL A 14 -12.28 -2.58 8.05
C VAL A 14 -11.77 -2.54 6.60
N PHE A 15 -12.47 -3.20 5.66
CA PHE A 15 -12.09 -3.17 4.25
C PHE A 15 -12.16 -1.77 3.65
N SER A 16 -13.19 -1.00 4.00
CA SER A 16 -13.34 0.38 3.53
C SER A 16 -12.20 1.27 4.02
N THR A 17 -11.77 1.13 5.29
CA THR A 17 -10.62 1.87 5.82
C THR A 17 -9.33 1.54 5.07
N ILE A 18 -9.07 0.25 4.81
CA ILE A 18 -7.90 -0.18 4.03
C ILE A 18 -7.93 0.41 2.61
N ALA A 19 -9.09 0.36 1.95
CA ALA A 19 -9.27 0.91 0.61
C ALA A 19 -9.04 2.44 0.59
N ILE A 20 -9.61 3.17 1.55
CA ILE A 20 -9.43 4.63 1.67
C ILE A 20 -7.96 4.98 1.89
N LEU A 21 -7.26 4.25 2.77
CA LEU A 21 -5.84 4.45 3.01
C LEU A 21 -5.01 4.22 1.74
N ALA A 22 -5.28 3.13 1.01
CA ALA A 22 -4.60 2.84 -0.25
C ALA A 22 -4.84 3.93 -1.30
N ILE A 23 -6.10 4.35 -1.50
CA ILE A 23 -6.45 5.42 -2.43
C ILE A 23 -5.78 6.73 -2.03
N SER A 24 -5.77 7.07 -0.74
CA SER A 24 -5.13 8.29 -0.23
C SER A 24 -3.63 8.32 -0.55
N LEU A 25 -2.92 7.21 -0.35
CA LEU A 25 -1.50 7.09 -0.70
C LEU A 25 -1.26 7.25 -2.20
N LEU A 26 -2.12 6.66 -3.04
CA LEU A 26 -2.03 6.79 -4.50
C LEU A 26 -2.27 8.24 -4.96
N LEU A 27 -3.31 8.87 -4.41
CA LEU A 27 -3.63 10.28 -4.68
C LEU A 27 -2.51 11.22 -4.22
N TYR A 28 -1.88 10.93 -3.08
CA TYR A 28 -0.74 11.70 -2.58
C TYR A 28 0.46 11.61 -3.54
N LYS A 29 0.82 10.40 -3.98
CA LYS A 29 1.90 10.21 -4.97
C LYS A 29 1.59 10.91 -6.30
N TYR A 30 0.34 10.82 -6.76
CA TYR A 30 -0.10 11.51 -7.96
C TYR A 30 0.03 13.04 -7.82
N LYS A 31 -0.40 13.60 -6.68
CA LYS A 31 -0.27 15.04 -6.39
C LYS A 31 1.19 15.50 -6.40
N ILE A 32 2.11 14.77 -5.77
CA ILE A 32 3.56 15.09 -5.78
C ILE A 32 4.09 15.14 -7.21
N LYS A 33 3.81 14.09 -8.01
CA LYS A 33 4.28 14.02 -9.40
C LYS A 33 3.76 15.19 -10.24
N ARG A 34 2.46 15.50 -10.10
CA ARG A 34 1.83 16.61 -10.82
C ARG A 34 2.44 17.97 -10.40
N LEU A 35 2.66 18.17 -9.10
CA LEU A 35 3.25 19.39 -8.58
C LEU A 35 4.68 19.58 -9.11
N PHE A 36 5.50 18.53 -9.07
CA PHE A 36 6.86 18.57 -9.60
C PHE A 36 6.90 18.94 -11.09
N LEU A 37 6.05 18.34 -11.92
CA LEU A 37 5.98 18.62 -13.35
C LEU A 37 5.60 20.09 -13.61
N ASN A 38 4.56 20.59 -12.94
CA ASN A 38 4.13 21.97 -13.08
C ASN A 38 5.24 22.96 -12.67
N THR A 39 5.85 22.76 -11.50
CA THR A 39 6.92 23.62 -11.00
C THR A 39 8.16 23.58 -11.91
N THR A 40 8.49 22.41 -12.47
CA THR A 40 9.61 22.28 -13.42
C THR A 40 9.33 23.05 -14.71
N GLN A 41 8.10 22.94 -15.24
CA GLN A 41 7.70 23.65 -16.45
C GLN A 41 7.74 25.18 -16.24
N ASP A 42 7.23 25.67 -15.11
CA ASP A 42 7.29 27.10 -14.76
C ASP A 42 8.73 27.57 -14.58
N SER A 43 9.59 26.76 -13.94
CA SER A 43 10.99 27.11 -13.68
C SER A 43 11.80 27.21 -14.97
N LEU A 44 11.56 26.33 -15.95
CA LEU A 44 12.20 26.38 -17.26
C LEU A 44 11.84 27.64 -18.07
N GLN A 45 10.64 28.17 -17.88
CA GLN A 45 10.21 29.40 -18.55
C GLN A 45 10.87 30.66 -17.96
N HIS A 46 11.16 30.66 -16.66
CA HIS A 46 11.63 31.85 -15.93
C HIS A 46 13.13 31.83 -15.62
N ASN A 47 13.79 30.68 -15.70
CA ASN A 47 15.21 30.51 -15.37
C ASN A 47 15.93 29.67 -16.45
N PRO A 48 16.45 30.30 -17.51
CA PRO A 48 17.11 29.59 -18.62
C PRO A 48 18.43 28.91 -18.24
N ASP A 49 19.02 29.25 -17.09
CA ASP A 49 20.29 28.68 -16.63
C ASP A 49 20.14 27.32 -15.90
N ILE A 50 18.91 26.83 -15.71
CA ILE A 50 18.69 25.52 -15.09
C ILE A 50 19.08 24.43 -16.07
N THR A 51 20.17 23.74 -15.78
CA THR A 51 20.64 22.62 -16.60
C THR A 51 19.76 21.37 -16.41
N PRO A 52 19.62 20.53 -17.44
CA PRO A 52 18.89 19.26 -17.35
C PRO A 52 19.39 18.34 -16.25
N GLU A 53 20.70 18.33 -15.97
CA GLU A 53 21.31 17.58 -14.86
C GLU A 53 20.69 17.92 -13.50
N VAL A 54 20.48 19.20 -13.21
CA VAL A 54 19.92 19.64 -11.92
C VAL A 54 18.47 19.16 -11.78
N ILE A 55 17.67 19.29 -12.84
CA ILE A 55 16.28 18.80 -12.86
C ILE A 55 16.24 17.29 -12.66
N ARG A 56 17.14 16.55 -13.30
CA ARG A 56 17.23 15.09 -13.16
C ARG A 56 17.56 14.68 -11.73
N GLU A 57 18.46 15.40 -11.07
CA GLU A 57 18.86 15.09 -9.70
C GLU A 57 17.73 15.37 -8.70
N ILE A 58 17.01 16.47 -8.88
CA ILE A 58 15.82 16.78 -8.07
C ILE A 58 14.72 15.75 -8.33
N ALA A 59 14.47 15.39 -9.59
CA ALA A 59 13.51 14.35 -9.96
C ALA A 59 13.85 13.01 -9.29
N ASN A 60 15.13 12.62 -9.28
CA ASN A 60 15.60 11.40 -8.65
C ASN A 60 15.41 11.39 -7.14
N GLN A 61 15.41 12.55 -6.48
CA GLN A 61 15.15 12.65 -5.04
C GLN A 61 13.65 12.69 -4.72
N VAL A 62 12.88 13.48 -5.48
CA VAL A 62 11.45 13.75 -5.21
C VAL A 62 10.54 12.63 -5.73
N LEU A 63 10.82 12.13 -6.94
CA LEU A 63 10.04 11.09 -7.61
C LEU A 63 10.62 9.70 -7.42
N ARG A 64 11.63 9.54 -6.55
CA ARG A 64 12.28 8.26 -6.33
C ARG A 64 11.22 7.19 -6.04
N PRO A 65 11.21 6.08 -6.78
CA PRO A 65 10.42 4.93 -6.39
C PRO A 65 10.82 4.55 -4.96
N SER A 66 9.89 4.72 -4.02
CA SER A 66 10.09 4.28 -2.63
C SER A 66 10.49 2.81 -2.66
N SER A 67 11.64 2.46 -2.05
CA SER A 67 12.25 1.13 -2.10
C SER A 67 11.21 0.02 -1.97
N ASP A 68 11.06 -0.77 -3.02
CA ASP A 68 10.09 -1.87 -3.08
C ASP A 68 10.34 -2.90 -1.97
N ILE A 69 11.58 -2.99 -1.46
CA ILE A 69 11.93 -3.79 -0.28
C ILE A 69 11.11 -3.36 0.95
N LYS A 70 11.05 -2.06 1.24
CA LYS A 70 10.32 -1.56 2.42
C LYS A 70 8.83 -1.84 2.33
N LYS A 71 8.26 -1.72 1.13
CA LYS A 71 6.85 -2.06 0.88
C LYS A 71 6.61 -3.56 1.05
N GLY A 72 7.51 -4.38 0.51
CA GLY A 72 7.43 -5.83 0.59
C GLY A 72 7.46 -6.32 2.04
N LEU A 73 8.41 -5.83 2.82
CA LEU A 73 8.51 -6.15 4.25
C LEU A 73 7.27 -5.70 5.04
N LEU A 74 6.76 -4.50 4.75
CA LEU A 74 5.56 -3.99 5.42
C LEU A 74 4.33 -4.85 5.12
N LEU A 75 4.17 -5.28 3.88
CA LEU A 75 3.05 -6.14 3.46
C LEU A 75 3.13 -7.56 4.04
N ILE A 76 4.34 -8.13 4.11
CA ILE A 76 4.57 -9.42 4.79
C ILE A 76 4.27 -9.28 6.29
N GLY A 77 4.76 -8.23 6.94
CA GLY A 77 4.48 -7.97 8.35
C GLY A 77 3.00 -7.78 8.63
N PHE A 78 2.29 -7.08 7.75
CA PHE A 78 0.84 -6.89 7.84
C PHE A 78 0.07 -8.21 7.69
N SER A 79 0.44 -9.03 6.72
CA SER A 79 -0.11 -10.39 6.54
C SER A 79 0.11 -11.26 7.78
N ALA A 80 1.34 -11.28 8.30
CA ALA A 80 1.69 -12.04 9.50
C ALA A 80 0.90 -11.56 10.72
N ALA A 81 0.70 -10.25 10.89
CA ALA A 81 -0.07 -9.70 11.99
C ALA A 81 -1.54 -10.15 11.94
N ILE A 82 -2.16 -10.18 10.75
CA ILE A 82 -3.54 -10.67 10.59
C ILE A 82 -3.62 -12.17 10.90
N LEU A 83 -2.68 -12.98 10.38
CA LEU A 83 -2.65 -14.42 10.64
C LEU A 83 -2.50 -14.74 12.13
N VAL A 84 -1.57 -14.06 12.82
CA VAL A 84 -1.39 -14.20 14.27
C VAL A 84 -2.64 -13.74 15.02
N GLY A 85 -3.26 -12.64 14.59
CA GLY A 85 -4.52 -12.15 15.16
C GLY A 85 -5.66 -13.17 15.02
N SER A 86 -5.81 -13.78 13.84
CA SER A 86 -6.82 -14.82 13.61
C SER A 86 -6.57 -16.05 14.47
N PHE A 87 -5.30 -16.48 14.59
CA PHE A 87 -4.92 -17.62 15.41
C PHE A 87 -5.19 -17.39 16.91
N ILE A 88 -4.98 -16.17 17.42
CA ILE A 88 -5.22 -15.84 18.83
C ILE A 88 -6.72 -15.67 19.12
N ALA A 89 -7.47 -15.10 18.18
CA ALA A 89 -8.89 -14.79 18.39
C ALA A 89 -9.78 -16.04 18.49
N ASP A 90 -9.39 -17.13 17.82
CA ASP A 90 -10.08 -18.44 17.84
C ASP A 90 -11.61 -18.29 17.72
N PHE A 91 -12.06 -17.74 16.58
CA PHE A 91 -13.47 -17.45 16.37
C PHE A 91 -14.32 -18.74 16.38
N PRO A 92 -15.49 -18.75 17.03
CA PRO A 92 -16.37 -19.92 17.04
C PRO A 92 -16.84 -20.29 15.64
N ASP A 93 -16.85 -21.59 15.35
CA ASP A 93 -17.31 -22.13 14.07
C ASP A 93 -18.85 -22.16 14.03
N ASN A 94 -19.44 -21.27 13.24
CA ASN A 94 -20.89 -20.99 13.23
C ASN A 94 -21.62 -21.59 12.01
N GLY A 95 -20.99 -22.47 11.22
CA GLY A 95 -21.60 -23.11 10.04
C GLY A 95 -20.76 -23.01 8.77
N ASN A 96 -21.41 -22.89 7.60
CA ASN A 96 -20.84 -23.15 6.25
C ASN A 96 -19.50 -22.47 5.86
N MET A 97 -18.97 -21.52 6.64
CA MET A 97 -17.63 -20.95 6.42
C MET A 97 -17.03 -20.50 7.75
N ASP A 98 -15.89 -21.09 8.11
CA ASP A 98 -15.11 -20.66 9.28
C ASP A 98 -14.58 -19.23 9.04
N LEU A 99 -14.84 -18.34 10.00
CA LEU A 99 -14.38 -16.96 9.95
C LEU A 99 -12.85 -16.88 9.98
N ASN A 100 -12.18 -17.83 10.67
CA ASN A 100 -10.72 -17.94 10.64
C ASN A 100 -10.22 -18.23 9.22
N ASP A 101 -10.86 -19.13 8.49
CA ASP A 101 -10.48 -19.46 7.12
C ASP A 101 -10.60 -18.25 6.18
N LEU A 102 -11.69 -17.48 6.33
CA LEU A 102 -11.89 -16.25 5.57
C LEU A 102 -10.81 -15.20 5.88
N ILE A 103 -10.54 -14.96 7.17
CA ILE A 103 -9.52 -13.98 7.60
C ILE A 103 -8.13 -14.40 7.14
N ASN A 104 -7.79 -15.70 7.26
CA ASN A 104 -6.54 -16.26 6.79
C ASN A 104 -6.38 -16.11 5.26
N GLY A 105 -7.45 -16.36 4.50
CA GLY A 105 -7.47 -16.14 3.06
C GLY A 105 -7.23 -14.68 2.68
N ILE A 106 -7.83 -13.74 3.42
CA ILE A 106 -7.64 -12.30 3.21
C ILE A 106 -6.23 -11.86 3.58
N ALA A 107 -5.63 -12.45 4.62
CA ALA A 107 -4.24 -12.21 5.00
C ALA A 107 -3.23 -12.72 3.97
N ALA A 108 -3.58 -13.75 3.19
CA ALA A 108 -2.70 -14.27 2.14
C ALA A 108 -2.42 -13.23 1.04
N PHE A 109 -3.38 -12.37 0.72
CA PHE A 109 -3.23 -11.34 -0.33
C PHE A 109 -2.08 -10.36 -0.07
N PRO A 110 -2.01 -9.63 1.07
CA PRO A 110 -0.87 -8.78 1.37
C PRO A 110 0.43 -9.59 1.51
N GLY A 111 0.38 -10.84 1.99
CA GLY A 111 1.56 -11.69 2.12
C GLY A 111 2.21 -11.99 0.77
N VAL A 112 1.42 -12.45 -0.19
CA VAL A 112 1.87 -12.72 -1.57
C VAL A 112 2.33 -11.43 -2.25
N MET A 113 1.58 -10.33 -2.12
CA MET A 113 2.00 -9.03 -2.65
C MET A 113 3.35 -8.59 -2.09
N GLY A 114 3.58 -8.81 -0.78
CA GLY A 114 4.84 -8.49 -0.14
C GLY A 114 6.01 -9.30 -0.71
N ILE A 115 5.82 -10.59 -0.96
CA ILE A 115 6.80 -11.44 -1.65
C ILE A 115 7.09 -10.91 -3.05
N VAL A 116 6.06 -10.54 -3.83
CA VAL A 116 6.24 -9.96 -5.17
C VAL A 116 7.09 -8.69 -5.12
N PHE A 117 6.82 -7.78 -4.18
CA PHE A 117 7.64 -6.57 -4.01
C PHE A 117 9.10 -6.88 -3.66
N LEU A 118 9.36 -7.88 -2.83
CA LEU A 118 10.73 -8.31 -2.52
C LEU A 118 11.43 -8.93 -3.74
N LEU A 119 10.71 -9.72 -4.54
CA LEU A 119 11.23 -10.31 -5.77
C LEU A 119 11.57 -9.22 -6.79
N LEU A 120 10.65 -8.29 -7.04
CA LEU A 120 10.88 -7.14 -7.93
C LEU A 120 12.10 -6.34 -7.47
N ALA A 121 12.23 -6.07 -6.17
CA ALA A 121 13.38 -5.35 -5.64
C ALA A 121 14.71 -6.12 -5.80
N LYS A 122 14.68 -7.44 -5.82
CA LYS A 122 15.86 -8.27 -6.09
C LYS A 122 16.24 -8.20 -7.58
N PHE A 123 15.26 -8.18 -8.48
CA PHE A 123 15.50 -8.05 -9.92
C PHE A 123 15.96 -6.66 -10.32
N ASP A 124 15.44 -5.60 -9.68
CA ASP A 124 15.85 -4.19 -9.93
C ASP A 124 17.29 -3.88 -9.49
N LYS A 125 17.88 -4.74 -8.64
CA LYS A 125 19.26 -4.59 -8.14
C LYS A 125 20.31 -5.25 -9.05
N ASN A 126 19.87 -6.07 -10.01
CA ASN A 126 20.72 -6.74 -11.01
C ASN A 126 20.65 -6.00 -12.35
#